data_AF-A0A820KS19-F1
#
_entry.id   AF-A0A820KS19-F1
#
_cell.length_a   1.000
_cell.length_b   1.000
_cell.length_c   1.000
_cell.angle_alpha   90.00
_cell.angle_beta   90.00
_cell.angle_gamma   90.00
#
_symmetry.space_group_name_H-M   'P 1'
#
loop_
_entity.id
_entity.type
_entity.pdbx_description
1 polymer ?
#
loop_
_entity_poly.entity_id
_entity_poly.type
_entity_poly.pdbx_seq_one_letter_code
_entity_poly.pdbx_strand_id
1 'polypeptide(L)'
;MTLIAFGLILRYKRGTWVSQSLSREFAHSIIGILVISAAIIQPTMALFRCQPDHQYRFIFNYAHATVGTGALILSIATIFLATMFTIFDFVMNKPWRFLLTWILLEFVILIGFECLEIFYRNNWPPFNVQNRTELLQMNVRDNGSEATSSINDRSSS
;
A
#
# COMPACT_ATOMS: atom_id res chain seq x y z
N MET A 1 12.41 1.72 -14.49
CA MET A 1 12.11 3.00 -15.17
C MET A 1 12.62 4.21 -14.40
N THR A 2 12.44 4.29 -13.07
CA THR A 2 12.93 5.40 -12.23
C THR A 2 14.45 5.59 -12.25
N LEU A 3 15.23 4.50 -12.21
CA LEU A 3 16.71 4.57 -12.22
C LEU A 3 17.30 5.07 -13.55
N ILE A 4 16.70 4.66 -14.68
CA ILE A 4 17.13 5.11 -16.02
C ILE A 4 16.78 6.60 -16.19
N ALA A 5 15.59 7.02 -15.78
CA ALA A 5 15.19 8.43 -15.80
C ALA A 5 16.07 9.31 -14.89
N PHE A 6 16.39 8.83 -13.68
CA PHE A 6 17.30 9.53 -12.76
C PHE A 6 18.71 9.66 -13.35
N GLY A 7 19.24 8.57 -13.93
CA GLY A 7 20.53 8.59 -14.61
C GLY A 7 20.57 9.56 -15.80
N LEU A 8 19.49 9.63 -16.59
CA LEU A 8 19.36 10.57 -17.71
C LEU A 8 19.34 12.03 -17.23
N ILE A 9 18.66 12.33 -16.12
CA ILE A 9 18.62 13.67 -15.53
C ILE A 9 20.01 14.11 -15.05
N LEU A 10 20.74 13.23 -14.36
CA LEU A 10 22.10 13.52 -13.88
C LEU A 10 23.09 13.75 -15.04
N ARG A 11 22.98 12.96 -16.11
CA ARG A 11 23.75 13.15 -17.35
C ARG A 11 23.40 14.47 -18.04
N TYR A 12 22.12 14.78 -18.17
CA TYR A 12 21.63 16.01 -18.82
C TYR A 12 22.09 17.26 -18.06
N LYS A 13 22.03 17.25 -16.72
CA LYS A 13 22.50 18.34 -15.86
C LYS A 13 24.01 18.33 -15.59
N ARG A 14 24.79 17.45 -16.23
CA ARG A 14 26.26 17.32 -16.03
C ARG A 14 26.68 17.22 -14.55
N GLY A 15 25.86 16.59 -13.71
CA GLY A 15 26.11 16.50 -12.27
C GLY A 15 26.08 17.83 -11.51
N THR A 16 25.71 18.95 -12.15
CA THR A 16 25.48 20.21 -11.44
C THR A 16 24.17 20.14 -10.67
N TRP A 17 24.28 20.36 -9.37
CA TRP A 17 23.14 20.49 -8.49
C TRP A 17 22.57 21.89 -8.57
N VAL A 18 21.25 21.98 -8.39
CA VAL A 18 20.59 23.26 -8.13
C VAL A 18 21.19 23.90 -6.88
N SER A 19 21.44 25.20 -6.93
CA SER A 19 21.98 25.96 -5.81
C SER A 19 21.07 25.81 -4.58
N GLN A 20 21.67 25.79 -3.38
CA GLN A 20 20.98 25.79 -2.08
C GLN A 20 20.25 27.12 -1.77
N SER A 21 19.66 27.72 -2.80
CA SER A 21 18.66 28.77 -2.65
C SER A 21 17.32 28.12 -2.30
N LEU A 22 16.45 28.83 -1.59
CA LEU A 22 15.05 28.44 -1.35
C LEU A 22 14.22 28.55 -2.66
N SER A 23 14.78 28.04 -3.77
CA SER A 23 14.22 28.13 -5.10
C SER A 23 13.38 26.89 -5.41
N ARG A 24 12.41 27.10 -6.30
CA ARG A 24 11.49 26.07 -6.79
C ARG A 24 12.20 24.81 -7.30
N GLU A 25 13.30 25.01 -8.02
CA GLU A 25 14.11 23.92 -8.59
C GLU A 25 14.77 23.07 -7.49
N PHE A 26 15.14 23.69 -6.36
CA PHE A 26 15.72 23.01 -5.21
C PHE A 26 14.68 22.11 -4.54
N ALA A 27 13.47 22.65 -4.28
CA ALA A 27 12.36 21.88 -3.73
C ALA A 27 11.93 20.73 -4.65
N HIS A 28 11.84 20.95 -5.97
CA HIS A 28 11.53 19.90 -6.95
C HIS A 28 12.54 18.77 -6.91
N SER A 29 13.83 19.10 -6.89
CA SER A 29 14.91 18.12 -6.89
C SER A 29 14.91 17.27 -5.62
N ILE A 30 14.71 17.88 -4.44
CA ILE A 30 14.63 17.15 -3.16
C ILE A 30 13.42 16.23 -3.11
N ILE A 31 12.23 16.74 -3.42
CA ILE A 31 11.00 15.94 -3.35
C ILE A 31 11.07 14.79 -4.38
N GLY A 32 11.60 15.04 -5.58
CA GLY A 32 11.80 14.00 -6.59
C GLY A 32 12.74 12.88 -6.16
N ILE A 33 13.82 13.20 -5.43
CA ILE A 33 14.73 12.19 -4.87
C ILE A 33 14.05 11.36 -3.79
N LEU A 34 13.25 11.99 -2.92
CA LEU A 34 12.48 11.29 -1.90
C LEU A 34 11.49 10.31 -2.52
N VAL A 35 10.78 10.71 -3.59
CA VAL A 35 9.87 9.85 -4.35
C VAL A 35 10.59 8.64 -4.93
N ILE A 36 11.74 8.86 -5.58
CA ILE A 36 12.52 7.77 -6.20
C ILE A 36 13.04 6.82 -5.11
N SER A 37 13.48 7.35 -3.98
CA SER A 37 13.93 6.55 -2.84
C SER A 37 12.78 5.71 -2.27
N ALA A 38 11.60 6.30 -2.06
CA ALA A 38 10.41 5.58 -1.64
C ALA A 38 9.99 4.50 -2.65
N ALA A 39 10.08 4.77 -3.96
CA ALA A 39 9.80 3.80 -5.02
C ALA A 39 10.79 2.61 -5.06
N ILE A 40 12.01 2.77 -4.55
CA ILE A 40 13.01 1.69 -4.41
C ILE A 40 12.78 0.92 -3.10
N ILE A 41 12.34 1.60 -2.04
CA ILE A 41 12.00 0.96 -0.77
C ILE A 41 10.78 0.04 -0.94
N GLN A 42 9.80 0.40 -1.78
CA GLN A 42 8.61 -0.42 -2.06
C GLN A 42 8.90 -1.89 -2.45
N PRO A 43 9.71 -2.19 -3.49
CA PRO A 43 10.06 -3.57 -3.85
C PRO A 43 10.97 -4.24 -2.81
N THR A 44 11.79 -3.47 -2.09
CA THR A 44 12.61 -4.00 -0.99
C THR A 44 11.73 -4.51 0.16
N MET A 45 10.71 -3.75 0.54
CA MET A 45 9.71 -4.19 1.53
C MET A 45 8.87 -5.38 1.04
N ALA A 46 8.61 -5.46 -0.27
CA ALA A 46 7.92 -6.60 -0.87
C ALA A 46 8.79 -7.88 -0.91
N LEU A 47 10.11 -7.75 -1.03
CA LEU A 47 11.05 -8.87 -1.02
C LEU A 47 11.26 -9.45 0.39
N PHE A 48 11.20 -8.62 1.43
CA PHE A 48 11.22 -9.07 2.83
C PHE A 48 9.86 -9.56 3.33
N ARG A 49 8.90 -9.82 2.45
CA ARG A 49 7.57 -10.33 2.81
C ARG A 49 7.69 -11.67 3.53
N CYS A 50 7.39 -11.68 4.82
CA CYS A 50 7.30 -12.89 5.65
C CYS A 50 6.16 -13.82 5.21
N GLN A 51 6.31 -15.10 5.58
CA GLN A 51 5.43 -16.23 5.25
C GLN A 51 3.94 -15.96 5.56
N PRO A 52 3.02 -16.59 4.81
CA PRO A 52 1.58 -16.26 4.78
C PRO A 52 0.79 -16.44 6.09
N ASP A 53 1.40 -16.99 7.15
CA ASP A 53 0.75 -17.41 8.40
C ASP A 53 1.06 -16.53 9.62
N HIS A 54 1.70 -15.36 9.45
CA HIS A 54 2.08 -14.50 10.57
C HIS A 54 1.12 -13.32 10.78
N GLN A 55 0.73 -13.09 12.03
CA GLN A 55 -0.22 -12.05 12.49
C GLN A 55 0.19 -10.60 12.15
N TYR A 56 1.43 -10.39 11.70
CA TYR A 56 1.98 -9.08 11.35
C TYR A 56 1.81 -8.70 9.85
N ARG A 57 1.19 -9.57 9.04
CA ARG A 57 0.94 -9.30 7.61
C ARG A 57 0.09 -8.04 7.36
N PHE A 58 -0.83 -7.74 8.27
CA PHE A 58 -1.63 -6.52 8.24
C PHE A 58 -0.76 -5.26 8.31
N ILE A 59 0.23 -5.24 9.22
CA ILE A 59 1.16 -4.11 9.39
C ILE A 59 2.04 -3.92 8.15
N PHE A 60 2.51 -5.02 7.53
CA PHE A 60 3.29 -4.93 6.29
C PHE A 60 2.46 -4.47 5.10
N ASN A 61 1.23 -4.96 4.96
CA ASN A 61 0.32 -4.52 3.90
C ASN A 61 -0.02 -3.03 4.05
N TYR A 62 -0.24 -2.61 5.29
CA TYR A 62 -0.51 -1.24 5.67
C TYR A 62 0.68 -0.31 5.43
N ALA A 63 1.88 -0.68 5.89
CA ALA A 63 3.11 0.07 5.65
C ALA A 63 3.43 0.16 4.15
N HIS A 64 3.20 -0.91 3.41
CA HIS A 64 3.39 -0.92 1.95
C HIS A 64 2.38 -0.01 1.24
N ALA A 65 1.10 -0.05 1.63
CA ALA A 65 0.05 0.78 1.06
C ALA A 65 0.25 2.26 1.37
N THR A 66 0.64 2.61 2.60
CA THR A 66 0.88 4.00 3.03
C THR A 66 2.12 4.59 2.37
N VAL A 67 3.24 3.85 2.32
CA VAL A 67 4.47 4.30 1.64
C VAL A 67 4.27 4.39 0.12
N GLY A 68 3.53 3.43 -0.47
CA GLY A 68 3.18 3.45 -1.89
C GLY A 68 2.31 4.64 -2.28
N THR A 69 1.26 4.87 -1.51
CA THR A 69 0.37 6.02 -1.70
C THR A 69 1.16 7.31 -1.49
N GLY A 70 1.88 7.47 -0.38
CA GLY A 70 2.72 8.65 -0.11
C GLY A 70 3.72 8.97 -1.22
N ALA A 71 4.37 7.95 -1.80
CA ALA A 71 5.29 8.14 -2.92
C ALA A 71 4.58 8.63 -4.19
N LEU A 72 3.39 8.12 -4.50
CA LEU A 72 2.58 8.56 -5.64
C LEU A 72 2.18 10.03 -5.50
N ILE A 73 1.77 10.44 -4.29
CA ILE A 73 1.38 11.81 -3.96
C ILE A 73 2.56 12.77 -4.18
N LEU A 74 3.70 12.44 -3.57
CA LEU A 74 4.92 13.23 -3.69
C LEU A 74 5.40 13.29 -5.15
N SER A 75 5.17 12.23 -5.94
CA SER A 75 5.48 12.21 -7.38
C SER A 75 4.62 13.20 -8.15
N ILE A 76 3.31 13.25 -7.89
CA ILE A 76 2.39 14.20 -8.52
C ILE A 76 2.79 15.64 -8.12
N ALA A 77 3.03 15.91 -6.84
CA ALA A 77 3.50 17.21 -6.37
C ALA A 77 4.83 17.63 -7.04
N THR A 78 5.75 16.68 -7.23
CA THR A 78 7.02 16.90 -7.94
C THR A 78 6.78 17.31 -9.40
N ILE A 79 5.86 16.66 -10.10
CA ILE A 79 5.47 17.02 -11.48
C ILE A 79 4.82 18.41 -11.51
N PHE A 80 3.92 18.72 -10.57
CA PHE A 80 3.32 20.05 -10.48
C PHE A 80 4.37 21.14 -10.28
N LEU A 81 5.39 20.88 -9.46
CA LEU A 81 6.47 21.82 -9.19
C LEU A 81 7.41 22.00 -10.41
N ALA A 82 7.59 20.96 -11.23
CA ALA A 82 8.39 21.02 -12.46
C ALA A 82 7.67 21.66 -13.66
N THR A 83 6.43 21.25 -13.91
CA THR A 83 5.72 21.58 -15.17
C THR A 83 4.60 22.59 -15.00
N MET A 84 3.84 22.51 -13.90
CA MET A 84 2.58 23.23 -13.81
C MET A 84 2.71 24.60 -13.18
N PHE A 85 3.69 24.85 -12.32
CA PHE A 85 3.82 26.18 -11.71
C PHE A 85 4.14 27.28 -12.74
N THR A 86 4.90 26.98 -13.80
CA THR A 86 5.22 27.95 -14.86
C THR A 86 4.01 28.26 -15.74
N ILE A 87 3.16 27.25 -16.02
CA ILE A 87 1.96 27.40 -16.86
C ILE A 87 0.80 28.00 -16.05
N PHE A 88 0.63 27.56 -14.79
CA PHE A 88 -0.44 28.03 -13.93
C PHE A 88 -0.15 29.38 -13.29
N ASP A 89 1.10 29.79 -13.02
CA ASP A 89 1.39 31.19 -12.64
C ASP A 89 0.93 32.15 -13.76
N PHE A 90 0.95 31.71 -15.02
CA PHE A 90 0.56 32.51 -16.18
C PHE A 90 -0.96 32.53 -16.44
N VAL A 91 -1.66 31.42 -16.22
CA VAL A 91 -3.12 31.28 -16.50
C VAL A 91 -3.99 31.50 -15.27
N MET A 92 -3.48 31.22 -14.06
CA MET A 92 -4.26 31.13 -12.82
C MET A 92 -3.60 31.95 -11.71
N ASN A 93 -4.29 32.98 -11.21
CA ASN A 93 -3.75 33.90 -10.20
C ASN A 93 -3.31 33.26 -8.85
N LYS A 94 -3.60 31.96 -8.59
CA LYS A 94 -3.32 31.29 -7.30
C LYS A 94 -3.12 29.74 -7.44
N PRO A 95 -2.01 29.25 -8.03
CA PRO A 95 -1.75 27.79 -8.16
C PRO A 95 -1.60 27.05 -6.83
N TRP A 96 -1.14 27.74 -5.78
CA TRP A 96 -0.98 27.18 -4.44
C TRP A 96 -2.29 26.65 -3.84
N ARG A 97 -3.45 27.16 -4.26
CA ARG A 97 -4.77 26.68 -3.79
C ARG A 97 -5.05 25.26 -4.28
N PHE A 98 -4.67 24.92 -5.51
CA PHE A 98 -4.84 23.57 -6.05
C PHE A 98 -3.94 22.57 -5.33
N LEU A 99 -2.69 22.96 -5.03
CA LEU A 99 -1.80 22.15 -4.22
C LEU A 99 -2.35 21.93 -2.81
N LEU A 100 -2.90 22.97 -2.17
CA LEU A 100 -3.49 22.87 -0.85
C LEU A 100 -4.73 21.97 -0.84
N THR A 101 -5.64 22.15 -1.80
CA THR A 101 -6.82 21.30 -1.97
C THR A 101 -6.44 19.86 -2.27
N TRP A 102 -5.42 19.63 -3.10
CA TRP A 102 -4.87 18.31 -3.38
C TRP A 102 -4.34 17.66 -2.10
N ILE A 103 -3.47 18.34 -1.34
CA ILE A 103 -2.94 17.84 -0.06
C ILE A 103 -4.05 17.51 0.93
N LEU A 104 -5.09 18.34 1.02
CA LEU A 104 -6.23 18.09 1.91
C LEU A 104 -7.04 16.85 1.48
N LEU A 105 -7.27 16.68 0.17
CA LEU A 105 -7.95 15.50 -0.37
C LEU A 105 -7.17 14.21 -0.05
N GLU A 106 -5.84 14.26 -0.08
CA GLU A 106 -4.98 13.13 0.28
C GLU A 106 -5.12 12.74 1.75
N PHE A 107 -5.14 13.72 2.65
CA PHE A 107 -5.39 13.45 4.07
C PHE A 107 -6.77 12.80 4.29
N VAL A 108 -7.79 13.23 3.53
CA VAL A 108 -9.12 12.62 3.57
C VAL A 108 -9.11 11.18 3.05
N ILE A 109 -8.40 10.90 1.95
CA ILE A 109 -8.27 9.55 1.40
C ILE A 109 -7.52 8.63 2.37
N LEU A 110 -6.44 9.11 3.00
CA LEU A 110 -5.66 8.34 3.97
C LEU A 110 -6.49 7.99 5.20
N ILE A 111 -7.16 8.98 5.81
CA ILE A 111 -8.08 8.75 6.93
C ILE A 111 -9.24 7.83 6.50
N GLY A 112 -9.76 8.00 5.28
CA GLY A 112 -10.80 7.14 4.73
C GLY A 112 -10.35 5.68 4.59
N PHE A 113 -9.10 5.45 4.19
CA PHE A 113 -8.49 4.14 4.11
C PHE A 113 -8.33 3.51 5.51
N GLU A 114 -7.84 4.27 6.50
CA GLU A 114 -7.81 3.83 7.91
C GLU A 114 -9.20 3.42 8.41
N CYS A 115 -10.18 4.29 8.20
CA CYS A 115 -11.55 4.07 8.64
C CYS A 115 -12.15 2.83 7.96
N LEU A 116 -11.91 2.67 6.66
CA LEU A 116 -12.36 1.52 5.89
C LEU A 116 -11.69 0.24 6.38
N GLU A 117 -10.40 0.27 6.68
CA GLU A 117 -9.64 -0.87 7.15
C GLU A 117 -10.03 -1.26 8.58
N ILE A 118 -10.25 -0.29 9.47
CA ILE A 118 -10.80 -0.53 10.82
C ILE A 118 -12.21 -1.11 10.70
N PHE A 119 -13.04 -0.56 9.80
CA PHE A 119 -14.37 -1.08 9.54
C PHE A 119 -14.32 -2.51 9.00
N TYR A 120 -13.48 -2.79 8.01
CA TYR A 120 -13.28 -4.13 7.47
C TYR A 120 -12.73 -5.08 8.52
N ARG A 121 -11.75 -4.68 9.33
CA ARG A 121 -11.18 -5.49 10.40
C ARG A 121 -12.20 -5.80 11.50
N ASN A 122 -13.09 -4.85 11.81
CA ASN A 122 -14.14 -5.06 12.80
C ASN A 122 -15.32 -5.89 12.26
N ASN A 123 -15.60 -5.83 10.95
CA ASN A 123 -16.73 -6.51 10.33
C ASN A 123 -16.35 -7.78 9.55
N TRP A 124 -15.06 -8.07 9.34
CA TRP A 124 -14.60 -9.30 8.70
C TRP A 124 -14.55 -10.41 9.77
N PRO A 125 -15.51 -11.35 9.79
CA PRO A 125 -15.42 -12.49 10.69
C PRO A 125 -14.11 -13.25 10.38
N PRO A 126 -13.43 -13.83 11.38
CA PRO A 126 -12.28 -14.68 11.12
C PRO A 126 -12.68 -15.70 10.06
N PHE A 127 -11.91 -15.76 8.97
CA PHE A 127 -12.17 -16.67 7.86
C PHE A 127 -12.42 -18.06 8.47
N ASN A 128 -13.59 -18.62 8.16
CA ASN A 128 -14.21 -19.79 8.74
C ASN A 128 -13.31 -21.05 8.74
N VAL A 129 -12.26 -21.05 9.55
CA VAL A 129 -11.49 -22.23 9.91
C VAL A 129 -12.28 -22.99 10.97
N GLN A 130 -12.91 -22.27 11.92
CA GLN A 130 -13.69 -22.83 13.01
C GLN A 130 -14.83 -23.74 12.54
N ASN A 131 -15.76 -23.28 11.69
CA ASN A 131 -16.86 -24.11 11.21
C ASN A 131 -16.35 -25.21 10.26
N ARG A 132 -15.21 -25.02 9.58
CA ARG A 132 -14.61 -26.10 8.77
C ARG A 132 -14.07 -27.23 9.67
N THR A 133 -13.45 -26.91 10.79
CA THR A 133 -13.06 -27.91 11.81
C THR A 133 -14.26 -28.55 12.49
N GLU A 134 -15.30 -27.79 12.81
CA GLU A 134 -16.53 -28.33 13.40
C GLU A 134 -17.25 -29.29 12.45
N LEU A 135 -17.37 -28.93 11.16
CA LEU A 135 -17.94 -29.80 10.13
C LEU A 135 -17.13 -31.09 9.95
N LEU A 136 -15.80 -31.01 9.99
CA LEU A 136 -14.94 -32.20 9.93
C LEU A 136 -15.11 -33.09 11.17
N GLN A 137 -15.22 -32.51 12.36
CA GLN A 137 -15.46 -33.28 13.58
C GLN A 137 -16.85 -33.93 13.61
N MET A 138 -17.87 -33.25 13.10
CA MET A 138 -19.22 -33.82 12.95
C MET A 138 -19.22 -34.98 11.95
N ASN A 139 -18.62 -34.79 10.78
CA ASN A 139 -18.54 -35.85 9.75
C ASN A 139 -17.74 -37.08 10.21
N VAL A 140 -16.69 -36.89 11.02
CA VAL A 140 -15.94 -38.01 11.62
C VAL A 140 -16.76 -38.75 12.69
N ARG A 141 -17.55 -38.03 13.50
CA ARG A 141 -18.44 -38.65 14.50
C ARG A 141 -19.55 -39.47 13.87
N ASP A 142 -20.20 -38.93 12.83
CA ASP A 142 -21.31 -39.62 12.15
C ASP A 142 -20.82 -40.91 11.47
N ASN A 143 -19.73 -40.82 10.68
CA ASN A 143 -19.12 -42.00 10.05
C ASN A 143 -18.63 -43.04 11.06
N GLY A 144 -18.14 -42.60 12.22
CA GLY A 144 -17.74 -43.50 13.31
C GLY A 144 -18.93 -44.25 13.91
N SER A 145 -20.06 -43.57 14.10
CA SER A 145 -21.28 -44.16 14.68
C SER A 145 -21.93 -45.19 13.75
N GLU A 146 -22.01 -44.92 12.44
CA GLU A 146 -22.53 -45.86 11.44
C GLU A 146 -21.66 -47.11 11.33
N ALA A 147 -20.33 -46.95 11.36
CA ALA A 147 -19.41 -48.08 11.35
C ALA A 147 -19.64 -49.00 12.56
N THR A 148 -19.80 -48.44 13.77
CA THR A 148 -20.08 -49.23 14.98
C THR A 148 -21.44 -49.91 14.97
N SER A 149 -22.49 -49.28 14.43
CA SER A 149 -23.81 -49.91 14.36
C SER A 149 -23.80 -51.09 13.39
N SER A 150 -23.16 -50.94 12.23
CA SER A 150 -23.09 -51.99 11.20
C SER A 150 -22.31 -53.24 11.63
N ILE A 151 -21.34 -53.08 12.54
CA ILE A 151 -20.59 -54.19 13.12
C ILE A 151 -21.46 -54.95 14.14
N ASN A 152 -22.21 -54.22 14.98
CA ASN A 152 -23.08 -54.81 15.99
C ASN A 152 -24.22 -55.63 15.35
N ASP A 153 -24.78 -55.16 14.24
CA ASP A 153 -25.82 -55.86 13.48
C ASP A 153 -25.29 -57.14 12.80
N ARG A 154 -24.00 -57.17 12.42
CA ARG A 154 -23.35 -58.39 11.88
C ARG A 154 -22.96 -59.40 12.94
N SER A 155 -22.63 -58.97 14.16
CA SER A 155 -22.28 -59.89 15.26
C SER A 155 -23.49 -60.52 15.96
N SER A 156 -24.68 -59.99 15.72
CA SER A 156 -25.95 -60.47 16.27
C SER A 156 -26.73 -61.37 15.32
N SER A 157 -26.17 -61.65 14.13
CA SER A 157 -26.64 -62.65 13.16
C SER A 157 -25.74 -63.90 13.22
#